data_AF-A0A6A3WM46-F1
#
_entry.id   AF-A0A6A3WM46-F1
#
_cell.length_a   1.000
_cell.length_b   1.000
_cell.length_c   1.000
_cell.angle_alpha   90.00
_cell.angle_beta   90.00
_cell.angle_gamma   90.00
#
_symmetry.space_group_name_H-M   'P 1'
#
loop_
_entity.id
_entity.type
_entity.pdbx_description
1 polymer ?
#
loop_
_entity_poly.entity_id
_entity_poly.type
_entity_poly.pdbx_seq_one_letter_code
_entity_poly.pdbx_strand_id
1 'polypeptide(L)'
;MSAALLDKCGLVNLNADKMMMYCRREVRNLWRFLQKEVIQKNARGCIVGPPGTGKSLSTLCFVAQLDPNEWNVVWIHFGLWRVSCLSIGRREYWNHVNKSTFVVPRVAGKRLFVCLDGYKSDPTHLEFLGNIHGGLTSKERLLVCSSMATLGKLNQEDAKLEQIRVFSMYSWTLADYETAVADGVFYKYVVSKMDATQANEVNDDGDEEEPSEAEKKKHALDCKFYYAGGSCRFMFLYTTDEVKQRLQNAVDSIANKNDLILYCSGSWHRDTINTLYGKADGGGGLFPVSSYAASLFAKESGADIITLLASRLNTSKNPAMDGHLMEWLFLASVPKRAVELVGDNGVIDELPMAPVFSFDPKKRFGVRNGRIKGNKSWLQPVAWNQGGYDAVYFDEDNGNVIFIQVTRSDTHSFKMRFFFEVLLKLQMANMEIKTVEVYFVVKSAQYLNFKINHIDDRDLLCNFDARWKQPEEKHVKSV
;
A
#
# COMPACT_ATOMS: atom_id res chain seq x y z
N MET A 1 9.85 -22.30 7.46
CA MET A 1 11.07 -22.73 6.74
C MET A 1 12.20 -22.57 7.73
N SER A 2 12.83 -23.68 8.12
CA SER A 2 13.60 -23.84 9.35
C SER A 2 15.10 -23.56 9.19
N ALA A 3 15.82 -23.71 10.30
CA ALA A 3 17.26 -23.76 10.49
C ALA A 3 18.13 -24.22 9.32
N ALA A 4 17.64 -25.21 8.56
CA ALA A 4 18.30 -25.76 7.39
C ALA A 4 18.60 -24.72 6.29
N LEU A 5 17.84 -23.61 6.21
CA LEU A 5 18.07 -22.56 5.23
C LEU A 5 19.37 -21.79 5.51
N LEU A 6 19.61 -21.43 6.77
CA LEU A 6 20.78 -20.65 7.18
C LEU A 6 22.06 -21.47 7.07
N ASP A 7 22.00 -22.74 7.49
CA ASP A 7 23.09 -23.70 7.33
C ASP A 7 23.45 -23.92 5.85
N LYS A 8 22.43 -24.12 4.99
CA LYS A 8 22.64 -24.23 3.54
C LYS A 8 23.24 -22.96 2.94
N CYS A 9 22.90 -21.79 3.46
CA CYS A 9 23.47 -20.51 3.05
C CYS A 9 24.85 -20.20 3.68
N GLY A 10 25.43 -21.11 4.48
CA GLY A 10 26.70 -20.85 5.18
C GLY A 10 26.63 -19.77 6.26
N LEU A 11 25.41 -19.39 6.69
CA LEU A 11 25.16 -18.42 7.76
C LEU A 11 25.10 -19.17 9.11
N VAL A 12 26.20 -19.84 9.44
CA VAL A 12 26.37 -20.69 10.61
C VAL A 12 26.58 -19.79 11.82
N ASN A 13 25.49 -19.27 12.43
CA ASN A 13 25.44 -18.62 13.77
C ASN A 13 24.10 -17.93 14.08
N LEU A 14 23.13 -17.94 13.16
CA LEU A 14 21.79 -17.41 13.42
C LEU A 14 20.91 -18.50 14.05
N ASN A 15 20.20 -18.15 15.13
CA ASN A 15 19.41 -19.09 15.94
C ASN A 15 18.28 -19.71 15.09
N ALA A 16 18.60 -20.86 14.53
CA ALA A 16 18.02 -21.40 13.31
C ALA A 16 16.59 -21.93 13.55
N ASP A 17 16.30 -22.32 14.78
CA ASP A 17 14.99 -22.76 15.28
C ASP A 17 13.99 -21.62 15.49
N LYS A 18 14.40 -20.36 15.30
CA LYS A 18 13.56 -19.16 15.49
C LYS A 18 13.16 -18.46 14.20
N MET A 19 13.57 -18.96 13.03
CA MET A 19 13.19 -18.34 11.75
C MET A 19 11.89 -18.91 11.20
N MET A 20 10.90 -18.05 11.04
CA MET A 20 9.65 -18.36 10.37
C MET A 20 9.50 -17.53 9.10
N MET A 21 9.01 -18.17 8.03
CA MET A 21 8.67 -17.49 6.78
C MET A 21 7.17 -17.61 6.58
N TYR A 22 6.49 -16.47 6.56
CA TYR A 22 5.08 -16.43 6.22
C TYR A 22 4.89 -16.65 4.70
N CYS A 23 4.19 -17.73 4.34
CA CYS A 23 4.02 -18.16 2.96
C CYS A 23 2.66 -17.76 2.41
N ARG A 24 2.51 -16.47 2.08
CA ARG A 24 1.31 -15.96 1.40
C ARG A 24 1.19 -16.45 -0.05
N ARG A 25 0.03 -16.23 -0.65
CA ARG A 25 -0.30 -16.65 -2.02
C ARG A 25 0.77 -16.22 -3.04
N GLU A 26 1.28 -15.00 -2.93
CA GLU A 26 2.24 -14.36 -3.82
C GLU A 26 3.61 -15.06 -3.74
N VAL A 27 4.00 -15.58 -2.56
CA VAL A 27 5.22 -16.39 -2.39
C VAL A 27 5.08 -17.70 -3.17
N ARG A 28 3.93 -18.38 -3.05
CA ARG A 28 3.67 -19.63 -3.79
C ARG A 28 3.65 -19.39 -5.29
N ASN A 29 3.06 -18.28 -5.73
CA ASN A 29 3.04 -17.89 -7.14
C ASN A 29 4.44 -17.58 -7.65
N LEU A 30 5.28 -16.90 -6.86
CA LEU A 30 6.67 -16.66 -7.20
C LEU A 30 7.45 -17.98 -7.33
N TRP A 31 7.30 -18.92 -6.40
CA TRP A 31 7.99 -20.21 -6.49
C TRP A 31 7.53 -21.04 -7.68
N ARG A 32 6.23 -21.01 -8.02
CA ARG A 32 5.73 -21.63 -9.26
C ARG A 32 6.35 -20.99 -10.50
N PHE A 33 6.50 -19.67 -10.52
CA PHE A 33 7.17 -18.95 -11.59
C PHE A 33 8.65 -19.36 -11.70
N LEU A 34 9.39 -19.39 -10.59
CA LEU A 34 10.78 -19.80 -10.58
C LEU A 34 10.96 -21.24 -11.06
N GLN A 35 10.10 -22.15 -10.61
CA GLN A 35 10.15 -23.55 -11.03
C GLN A 35 9.82 -23.73 -12.52
N LYS A 36 8.72 -23.15 -12.99
CA LYS A 36 8.22 -23.40 -14.35
C LYS A 36 8.96 -22.58 -15.41
N GLU A 37 9.16 -21.30 -15.18
CA GLU A 37 9.77 -20.42 -16.17
C GLU A 37 11.30 -20.46 -16.07
N VAL A 38 11.86 -20.23 -14.88
CA VAL A 38 13.32 -20.10 -14.74
C VAL A 38 14.00 -21.46 -14.78
N ILE A 39 13.60 -22.42 -13.94
CA ILE A 39 14.27 -23.74 -13.87
C ILE A 39 13.96 -24.58 -15.10
N GLN A 40 12.68 -24.88 -15.37
CA GLN A 40 12.29 -25.82 -16.43
C GLN A 40 12.48 -25.26 -17.84
N LYS A 41 12.00 -24.05 -18.11
CA LYS A 41 12.09 -23.43 -19.45
C LYS A 41 13.39 -22.68 -19.70
N ASN A 42 14.28 -22.56 -18.70
CA ASN A 42 15.51 -21.78 -18.82
C ASN A 42 15.28 -20.31 -19.19
N ALA A 43 14.12 -19.76 -18.82
CA ALA A 43 13.86 -18.35 -19.02
C ALA A 43 14.72 -17.50 -18.08
N ARG A 44 15.06 -16.29 -18.53
CA ARG A 44 15.68 -15.29 -17.65
C ARG A 44 14.59 -14.63 -16.83
N GLY A 45 14.66 -14.81 -15.52
CA GLY A 45 13.63 -14.31 -14.63
C GLY A 45 13.87 -12.87 -14.23
N CYS A 46 12.81 -12.07 -14.17
CA CYS A 46 12.85 -10.76 -13.54
C CYS A 46 11.68 -10.60 -12.56
N ILE A 47 11.98 -10.34 -11.30
CA ILE A 47 11.02 -10.18 -10.22
C ILE A 47 10.94 -8.70 -9.87
N VAL A 48 9.79 -8.11 -10.09
CA VAL A 48 9.53 -6.68 -9.85
C VAL A 48 8.45 -6.50 -8.80
N GLY A 49 8.57 -5.45 -8.00
CA GLY A 49 7.51 -5.08 -7.05
C GLY A 49 7.97 -4.09 -5.99
N PRO A 50 7.03 -3.51 -5.22
CA PRO A 50 7.34 -2.50 -4.22
C PRO A 50 8.39 -2.96 -3.20
N PRO A 51 9.20 -2.05 -2.63
CA PRO A 51 10.01 -2.35 -1.46
C PRO A 51 9.15 -2.94 -0.33
N GLY A 52 9.68 -3.93 0.40
CA GLY A 52 8.95 -4.53 1.53
C GLY A 52 7.85 -5.54 1.16
N THR A 53 7.80 -6.06 -0.09
CA THR A 53 6.84 -7.11 -0.46
C THR A 53 7.33 -8.54 -0.23
N GLY A 54 8.61 -8.73 0.10
CA GLY A 54 9.21 -10.04 0.38
C GLY A 54 9.91 -10.72 -0.80
N LYS A 55 10.18 -10.01 -1.90
CA LYS A 55 10.84 -10.54 -3.12
C LYS A 55 12.13 -11.30 -2.81
N SER A 56 13.13 -10.58 -2.29
CA SER A 56 14.49 -11.09 -2.05
C SER A 56 14.48 -12.29 -1.12
N LEU A 57 13.76 -12.21 0.02
CA LEU A 57 13.66 -13.32 0.96
C LEU A 57 12.97 -14.54 0.33
N SER A 58 11.86 -14.34 -0.38
CA SER A 58 11.13 -15.45 -1.02
C SER A 58 11.94 -16.14 -2.09
N THR A 59 12.72 -15.38 -2.86
CA THR A 59 13.65 -15.91 -3.85
C THR A 59 14.79 -16.67 -3.19
N LEU A 60 15.43 -16.10 -2.15
CA LEU A 60 16.52 -16.75 -1.42
C LEU A 60 16.07 -18.09 -0.86
N CYS A 61 14.89 -18.12 -0.24
CA CYS A 61 14.25 -19.33 0.28
C CYS A 61 14.05 -20.40 -0.80
N PHE A 62 13.68 -20.01 -2.03
CA PHE A 62 13.54 -20.95 -3.14
C PHE A 62 14.90 -21.49 -3.59
N VAL A 63 15.85 -20.61 -3.91
CA VAL A 63 17.13 -21.02 -4.52
C VAL A 63 18.00 -21.83 -3.55
N ALA A 64 17.89 -21.60 -2.25
CA ALA A 64 18.57 -22.39 -1.24
C ALA A 64 17.99 -23.81 -1.07
N GLN A 65 16.84 -24.11 -1.65
CA GLN A 65 16.28 -25.47 -1.70
C GLN A 65 16.72 -26.26 -2.93
N LEU A 66 17.39 -25.63 -3.90
CA LEU A 66 17.94 -26.35 -5.05
C LEU A 66 18.98 -27.36 -4.59
N ASP A 67 19.11 -28.46 -5.35
CA ASP A 67 20.08 -29.51 -5.02
C ASP A 67 21.51 -28.93 -5.04
N PRO A 68 22.21 -28.90 -3.89
CA PRO A 68 23.56 -28.36 -3.82
C PRO A 68 24.59 -29.19 -4.58
N ASN A 69 24.26 -30.43 -4.97
CA ASN A 69 25.12 -31.26 -5.83
C ASN A 69 24.98 -30.86 -7.31
N GLU A 70 23.80 -30.39 -7.72
CA GLU A 70 23.55 -29.93 -9.09
C GLU A 70 23.92 -28.45 -9.26
N TRP A 71 23.58 -27.60 -8.29
CA TRP A 71 23.61 -26.15 -8.44
C TRP A 71 24.65 -25.46 -7.54
N ASN A 72 25.36 -24.50 -8.12
CA ASN A 72 26.03 -23.42 -7.41
C ASN A 72 25.19 -22.14 -7.57
N VAL A 73 24.52 -21.75 -6.50
CA VAL A 73 23.77 -20.50 -6.45
C VAL A 73 24.70 -19.37 -6.00
N VAL A 74 24.71 -18.29 -6.76
CA VAL A 74 25.46 -17.06 -6.48
C VAL A 74 24.46 -15.92 -6.32
N TRP A 75 24.32 -15.44 -5.10
CA TRP A 75 23.49 -14.30 -4.75
C TRP A 75 24.34 -13.04 -4.68
N ILE A 76 23.99 -12.03 -5.46
CA ILE A 76 24.71 -10.77 -5.62
C ILE A 76 23.75 -9.65 -5.24
N HIS A 77 23.99 -8.95 -4.14
CA HIS A 77 23.18 -7.84 -3.67
C HIS A 77 23.88 -6.50 -3.92
N PHE A 78 23.21 -5.59 -4.63
CA PHE A 78 23.70 -4.23 -4.85
C PHE A 78 23.39 -3.34 -3.64
N GLY A 79 24.40 -3.08 -2.81
CA GLY A 79 24.38 -2.08 -1.76
C GLY A 79 24.78 -0.68 -2.28
N LEU A 80 24.74 0.31 -1.38
CA LEU A 80 25.05 1.70 -1.73
C LEU A 80 26.49 1.89 -2.24
N TRP A 81 27.46 1.26 -1.58
CA TRP A 81 28.89 1.43 -1.88
C TRP A 81 29.59 0.14 -2.30
N ARG A 82 28.91 -1.01 -2.17
CA ARG A 82 29.51 -2.34 -2.30
C ARG A 82 28.50 -3.32 -2.87
N VAL A 83 29.01 -4.38 -3.47
CA VAL A 83 28.24 -5.55 -3.88
C VAL A 83 28.51 -6.66 -2.88
N SER A 84 27.48 -7.10 -2.16
CA SER A 84 27.60 -8.24 -1.24
C SER A 84 27.29 -9.52 -2.01
N CYS A 85 28.13 -10.53 -1.83
CA CYS A 85 28.02 -11.79 -2.57
C CYS A 85 27.94 -12.97 -1.61
N LEU A 86 27.05 -13.90 -1.91
CA LEU A 86 26.92 -15.19 -1.25
C LEU A 86 26.99 -16.29 -2.31
N SER A 87 27.97 -17.19 -2.20
CA SER A 87 28.01 -18.42 -2.99
C SER A 87 27.60 -19.59 -2.11
N ILE A 88 26.41 -20.13 -2.35
CA ILE A 88 25.87 -21.29 -1.63
C ILE A 88 26.73 -22.53 -1.91
N GLY A 89 27.17 -22.70 -3.16
CA GLY A 89 27.99 -23.86 -3.55
C GLY A 89 29.39 -23.86 -2.93
N ARG A 90 29.95 -22.68 -2.63
CA ARG A 90 31.23 -22.51 -1.93
C ARG A 90 31.10 -22.30 -0.42
N ARG A 91 29.90 -21.99 0.06
CA ARG A 91 29.61 -21.55 1.44
C ARG A 91 30.41 -20.31 1.85
N GLU A 92 30.54 -19.37 0.92
CA GLU A 92 31.32 -18.15 1.10
C GLU A 92 30.43 -16.90 1.05
N TYR A 93 30.74 -15.93 1.90
CA TYR A 93 30.15 -14.59 1.87
C TYR A 93 31.27 -13.53 1.86
N TRP A 94 31.17 -12.55 0.96
CA TRP A 94 32.13 -11.46 0.87
C TRP A 94 31.51 -10.18 0.32
N ASN A 95 32.25 -9.08 0.43
CA ASN A 95 31.90 -7.81 -0.18
C ASN A 95 32.90 -7.46 -1.27
N HIS A 96 32.41 -6.95 -2.39
CA HIS A 96 33.21 -6.49 -3.51
C HIS A 96 32.96 -5.01 -3.75
N VAL A 97 34.03 -4.21 -3.85
CA VAL A 97 33.91 -2.74 -4.02
C VAL A 97 33.90 -2.37 -5.51
N ASN A 98 34.78 -2.97 -6.31
CA ASN A 98 34.93 -2.62 -7.72
C ASN A 98 34.11 -3.53 -8.65
N LYS A 99 32.96 -3.04 -9.10
CA LYS A 99 32.02 -3.79 -9.95
C LYS A 99 32.63 -4.31 -11.26
N SER A 100 33.59 -3.61 -11.87
CA SER A 100 34.14 -3.99 -13.18
C SER A 100 35.10 -5.19 -13.14
N THR A 101 35.69 -5.48 -11.97
CA THR A 101 36.61 -6.62 -11.78
C THR A 101 35.93 -7.85 -11.19
N PHE A 102 34.60 -7.81 -11.03
CA PHE A 102 33.86 -8.90 -10.41
C PHE A 102 33.84 -10.14 -11.31
N VAL A 103 34.22 -11.27 -10.75
CA VAL A 103 34.16 -12.57 -11.44
C VAL A 103 33.16 -13.47 -10.74
N VAL A 104 32.23 -14.04 -11.51
CA VAL A 104 31.23 -14.96 -10.95
C VAL A 104 31.93 -16.23 -10.44
N PRO A 105 31.78 -16.57 -9.15
CA PRO A 105 32.34 -17.78 -8.57
C PRO A 105 31.69 -19.02 -9.21
N ARG A 106 32.50 -19.86 -9.84
CA ARG A 106 32.09 -21.14 -10.43
C ARG A 106 32.60 -22.32 -9.60
N VAL A 107 31.88 -23.43 -9.61
CA VAL A 107 32.26 -24.67 -8.93
C VAL A 107 32.24 -25.79 -9.96
N ALA A 108 33.35 -26.54 -10.07
CA ALA A 108 33.47 -27.62 -11.05
C ALA A 108 32.35 -28.66 -10.88
N GLY A 109 31.80 -29.12 -12.01
CA GLY A 109 30.70 -30.10 -12.02
C GLY A 109 29.31 -29.56 -11.66
N LYS A 110 29.18 -28.29 -11.25
CA LYS A 110 27.89 -27.70 -10.88
C LYS A 110 27.40 -26.68 -11.90
N ARG A 111 26.08 -26.64 -12.10
CA ARG A 111 25.38 -25.61 -12.88
C ARG A 111 25.34 -24.30 -12.10
N LEU A 112 25.41 -23.18 -12.79
CA LEU A 112 25.39 -21.86 -12.16
C LEU A 112 23.97 -21.27 -12.15
N PHE A 113 23.55 -20.75 -11.01
CA PHE A 113 22.35 -19.92 -10.86
C PHE A 113 22.76 -18.57 -10.26
N VAL A 114 22.61 -17.47 -11.01
CA VAL A 114 22.94 -16.11 -10.54
C VAL A 114 21.66 -15.36 -10.17
N CYS A 115 21.60 -14.88 -8.93
CA CYS A 115 20.57 -13.95 -8.45
C CYS A 115 21.20 -12.55 -8.30
N LEU A 116 20.68 -11.57 -9.03
CA LEU A 116 21.00 -10.15 -8.85
C LEU A 116 19.89 -9.50 -8.03
N ASP A 117 20.17 -9.06 -6.81
CA ASP A 117 19.22 -8.46 -5.88
C ASP A 117 19.53 -6.99 -5.62
N GLY A 118 18.49 -6.18 -5.42
CA GLY A 118 18.63 -4.73 -5.28
C GLY A 118 19.04 -4.04 -6.58
N TYR A 119 18.81 -4.68 -7.74
CA TYR A 119 19.11 -4.10 -9.05
C TYR A 119 18.38 -2.76 -9.22
N LYS A 120 19.05 -1.83 -9.90
CA LYS A 120 18.61 -0.45 -10.19
C LYS A 120 18.85 -0.16 -11.66
N SER A 121 18.00 0.66 -12.26
CA SER A 121 18.07 0.93 -13.70
C SER A 121 19.00 2.12 -13.94
N ASP A 122 20.26 1.95 -13.56
CA ASP A 122 21.33 2.90 -13.80
C ASP A 122 22.41 2.26 -14.69
N PRO A 123 23.22 3.07 -15.40
CA PRO A 123 24.23 2.57 -16.33
C PRO A 123 25.21 1.57 -15.72
N THR A 124 25.59 1.75 -14.45
CA THR A 124 26.57 0.89 -13.78
C THR A 124 26.00 -0.50 -13.55
N HIS A 125 24.75 -0.59 -13.10
CA HIS A 125 24.07 -1.86 -12.89
C HIS A 125 23.75 -2.54 -14.22
N LEU A 126 23.40 -1.78 -15.26
CA LEU A 126 23.16 -2.31 -16.61
C LEU A 126 24.43 -2.93 -17.21
N GLU A 127 25.57 -2.25 -17.10
CA GLU A 127 26.87 -2.77 -17.53
C GLU A 127 27.23 -4.06 -16.77
N PHE A 128 27.04 -4.07 -15.45
CA PHE A 128 27.26 -5.26 -14.64
C PHE A 128 26.36 -6.42 -15.08
N LEU A 129 25.07 -6.18 -15.31
CA LEU A 129 24.14 -7.18 -15.81
C LEU A 129 24.59 -7.73 -17.18
N GLY A 130 25.04 -6.87 -18.08
CA GLY A 130 25.58 -7.25 -19.39
C GLY A 130 26.80 -8.17 -19.26
N ASN A 131 27.75 -7.83 -18.39
CA ASN A 131 28.95 -8.63 -18.15
C ASN A 131 28.63 -10.01 -17.56
N ILE A 132 27.71 -10.07 -16.58
CA ILE A 132 27.22 -11.34 -16.05
C ILE A 132 26.56 -12.14 -17.17
N HIS A 133 25.63 -11.52 -17.89
CA HIS A 133 24.84 -12.19 -18.91
C HIS A 133 25.71 -12.77 -20.05
N GLY A 134 26.67 -12.00 -20.57
CA GLY A 134 27.59 -12.45 -21.62
C GLY A 134 28.52 -13.59 -21.18
N GLY A 135 28.73 -13.75 -19.88
CA GLY A 135 29.50 -14.84 -19.29
C GLY A 135 28.70 -16.10 -18.95
N LEU A 136 27.38 -16.13 -19.19
CA LEU A 136 26.53 -17.28 -18.89
C LEU A 136 26.39 -18.23 -20.08
N THR A 137 26.32 -19.53 -19.79
CA THR A 137 26.02 -20.56 -20.80
C THR A 137 24.52 -20.86 -20.87
N SER A 138 24.09 -21.56 -21.93
CA SER A 138 22.69 -22.00 -22.10
C SER A 138 22.18 -22.93 -20.99
N LYS A 139 23.05 -23.49 -20.14
CA LYS A 139 22.64 -24.36 -19.02
C LYS A 139 22.47 -23.62 -17.69
N GLU A 140 22.78 -22.33 -17.66
CA GLU A 140 22.86 -21.50 -16.46
C GLU A 140 21.62 -20.63 -16.32
N ARG A 141 21.35 -20.17 -15.10
CA ARG A 141 20.15 -19.40 -14.78
C ARG A 141 20.52 -17.99 -14.34
N LEU A 142 19.72 -17.03 -14.79
CA LEU A 142 19.81 -15.64 -14.38
C LEU A 142 18.45 -15.17 -13.85
N LEU A 143 18.50 -14.58 -12.66
CA LEU A 143 17.34 -13.99 -12.01
C LEU A 143 17.69 -12.60 -11.51
N VAL A 144 16.87 -11.62 -11.87
CA VAL A 144 17.02 -10.23 -11.40
C VAL A 144 15.86 -9.90 -10.47
N CYS A 145 16.14 -9.50 -9.24
CA CYS A 145 15.21 -8.96 -8.27
C CYS A 145 15.41 -7.45 -8.16
N SER A 146 14.36 -6.68 -8.48
CA SER A 146 14.44 -5.22 -8.50
C SER A 146 13.22 -4.56 -7.86
N SER A 147 13.38 -3.30 -7.48
CA SER A 147 12.25 -2.46 -7.06
C SER A 147 11.34 -2.14 -8.27
N MET A 148 10.27 -1.36 -8.07
CA MET A 148 9.36 -1.03 -9.16
C MET A 148 10.08 -0.25 -10.28
N ALA A 149 9.66 -0.48 -11.52
CA ALA A 149 10.14 0.20 -12.73
C ALA A 149 11.60 -0.03 -13.20
N THR A 150 12.31 -1.05 -12.69
CA THR A 150 13.74 -1.24 -13.04
C THR A 150 14.00 -1.95 -14.36
N LEU A 151 13.00 -2.56 -14.99
CA LEU A 151 13.14 -3.21 -16.30
C LEU A 151 12.91 -2.25 -17.48
N GLY A 152 12.60 -0.98 -17.20
CA GLY A 152 12.32 0.02 -18.22
C GLY A 152 11.19 -0.37 -19.19
N LYS A 153 11.21 0.22 -20.39
CA LYS A 153 10.49 -0.31 -21.55
C LYS A 153 11.24 -1.53 -22.04
N LEU A 154 11.01 -2.67 -21.40
CA LEU A 154 11.49 -3.95 -21.93
C LEU A 154 10.94 -4.07 -23.35
N ASN A 155 11.81 -4.00 -24.36
CA ASN A 155 11.41 -4.23 -25.73
C ASN A 155 10.81 -5.64 -25.78
N GLN A 156 9.55 -5.74 -26.19
CA GLN A 156 8.86 -7.03 -26.21
C GLN A 156 9.48 -8.02 -27.19
N GLU A 157 10.13 -7.50 -28.24
CA GLU A 157 10.86 -8.32 -29.22
C GLU A 157 12.14 -8.87 -28.60
N ASP A 158 12.97 -8.00 -28.00
CA ASP A 158 14.19 -8.42 -27.30
C ASP A 158 13.87 -9.36 -26.13
N ALA A 159 12.80 -9.09 -25.38
CA ALA A 159 12.34 -9.96 -24.30
C ALA A 159 11.93 -11.36 -24.79
N LYS A 160 11.33 -11.44 -25.98
CA LYS A 160 10.98 -12.73 -26.61
C LYS A 160 12.24 -13.46 -27.08
N LEU A 161 13.15 -12.75 -27.75
CA LEU A 161 14.42 -13.29 -28.24
C LEU A 161 15.28 -13.83 -27.08
N GLU A 162 15.38 -13.06 -26.01
CA GLU A 162 16.19 -13.36 -24.83
C GLU A 162 15.46 -14.22 -23.78
N GLN A 163 14.23 -14.66 -24.09
CA GLN A 163 13.36 -15.45 -23.22
C GLN A 163 13.22 -14.86 -21.80
N ILE A 164 13.11 -13.54 -21.72
CA ILE A 164 12.89 -12.83 -20.45
C ILE A 164 11.44 -13.06 -20.01
N ARG A 165 11.26 -13.40 -18.74
CA ARG A 165 9.96 -13.60 -18.10
C ARG A 165 9.88 -12.75 -16.84
N VAL A 166 8.80 -11.98 -16.72
CA VAL A 166 8.62 -11.03 -15.62
C VAL A 166 7.56 -11.54 -14.65
N PHE A 167 7.88 -11.52 -13.36
CA PHE A 167 6.96 -11.78 -12.26
C PHE A 167 6.72 -10.49 -11.47
N SER A 168 5.46 -10.10 -11.30
CA SER A 168 5.09 -8.98 -10.43
C SER A 168 4.72 -9.48 -9.04
N MET A 169 5.42 -9.01 -8.02
CA MET A 169 5.08 -9.22 -6.62
C MET A 169 4.27 -8.05 -6.09
N TYR A 170 3.06 -8.33 -5.63
CA TYR A 170 2.09 -7.32 -5.18
C TYR A 170 2.31 -6.88 -3.73
N SER A 171 1.70 -5.77 -3.34
CA SER A 171 1.70 -5.29 -1.96
C SER A 171 0.99 -6.26 -1.01
N TRP A 172 1.27 -6.13 0.28
CA TRP A 172 0.51 -6.82 1.32
C TRP A 172 -0.86 -6.17 1.52
N THR A 173 -1.86 -6.99 1.81
CA THR A 173 -3.21 -6.54 2.18
C THR A 173 -3.38 -6.55 3.70
N LEU A 174 -4.41 -5.86 4.22
CA LEU A 174 -4.75 -5.98 5.65
C LEU A 174 -5.02 -7.45 6.03
N ALA A 175 -5.76 -8.18 5.19
CA ALA A 175 -6.06 -9.60 5.40
C ALA A 175 -4.79 -10.48 5.45
N ASP A 176 -3.77 -10.17 4.64
CA ASP A 176 -2.47 -10.86 4.73
C ASP A 176 -1.83 -10.64 6.10
N TYR A 177 -1.90 -9.43 6.64
CA TYR A 177 -1.36 -9.12 7.95
C TYR A 177 -2.16 -9.74 9.09
N GLU A 178 -3.49 -9.67 9.05
CA GLU A 178 -4.38 -10.33 10.03
C GLU A 178 -4.03 -11.82 10.15
N THR A 179 -3.88 -12.48 9.00
CA THR A 179 -3.49 -13.89 8.94
C THR A 179 -2.07 -14.12 9.47
N ALA A 180 -1.11 -13.25 9.15
CA ALA A 180 0.26 -13.37 9.63
C ALA A 180 0.36 -13.19 11.16
N VAL A 181 -0.33 -12.19 11.73
CA VAL A 181 -0.28 -11.93 13.17
C VAL A 181 -1.11 -12.93 13.96
N ALA A 182 -2.05 -13.68 13.36
CA ALA A 182 -2.78 -14.74 14.04
C ALA A 182 -1.85 -15.78 14.69
N ASP A 183 -0.65 -15.97 14.15
CA ASP A 183 0.41 -16.75 14.79
C ASP A 183 0.95 -16.02 16.05
N GLY A 184 0.68 -16.60 17.22
CA GLY A 184 1.06 -16.01 18.50
C GLY A 184 2.57 -15.97 18.77
N VAL A 185 3.36 -16.86 18.14
CA VAL A 185 4.83 -16.85 18.28
C VAL A 185 5.40 -15.68 17.49
N PHE A 186 4.99 -15.53 16.23
CA PHE A 186 5.37 -14.42 15.38
C PHE A 186 4.94 -13.08 15.98
N TYR A 187 3.69 -12.98 16.46
CA TYR A 187 3.17 -11.74 17.03
C TYR A 187 4.02 -11.22 18.20
N LYS A 188 4.48 -12.10 19.09
CA LYS A 188 5.38 -11.73 20.21
C LYS A 188 6.68 -11.06 19.74
N TYR A 189 7.17 -11.37 18.54
CA TYR A 189 8.37 -10.75 17.99
C TYR A 189 8.12 -9.36 17.39
N VAL A 190 6.91 -9.10 16.92
CA VAL A 190 6.58 -7.87 16.17
C VAL A 190 5.68 -6.91 16.94
N VAL A 191 5.13 -7.31 18.09
CA VAL A 191 4.20 -6.48 18.88
C VAL A 191 4.80 -5.14 19.27
N SER A 192 6.11 -5.08 19.54
CA SER A 192 6.80 -3.82 19.84
C SER A 192 6.87 -2.85 18.66
N LYS A 193 6.56 -3.32 17.44
CA LYS A 193 6.44 -2.49 16.22
C LYS A 193 4.99 -2.09 15.94
N MET A 194 4.02 -2.63 16.67
CA MET A 194 2.63 -2.20 16.66
C MET A 194 2.43 -1.04 17.66
N ASP A 195 3.29 -0.04 17.53
CA ASP A 195 3.47 1.10 18.43
C ASP A 195 2.73 2.36 17.94
N ALA A 196 1.89 2.21 16.93
CA ALA A 196 1.13 3.31 16.38
C ALA A 196 0.06 3.76 17.39
N THR A 197 0.33 4.88 18.06
CA THR A 197 -0.70 5.66 18.74
C THR A 197 -1.14 6.77 17.79
N GLN A 198 -2.45 6.89 17.57
CA GLN A 198 -2.96 7.91 16.66
C GLN A 198 -2.97 9.27 17.36
N ALA A 199 -1.92 10.06 17.14
CA ALA A 199 -1.77 11.41 17.73
C ALA A 199 -2.89 12.40 17.33
N ASN A 200 -3.70 12.05 16.32
CA ASN A 200 -4.80 12.86 15.78
C ASN A 200 -6.18 12.19 15.93
N GLU A 201 -6.28 11.15 16.76
CA GLU A 201 -7.55 10.47 17.01
C GLU A 201 -8.48 11.41 17.80
N VAL A 202 -9.65 11.69 17.22
CA VAL A 202 -10.68 12.50 17.87
C VAL A 202 -11.48 11.71 18.90
N ASN A 203 -11.24 10.41 19.03
CA ASN A 203 -11.90 9.55 20.01
C ASN A 203 -11.35 9.75 21.44
N ASP A 204 -12.12 9.33 22.46
CA ASP A 204 -11.68 9.28 23.86
C ASP A 204 -11.43 7.83 24.30
N ASP A 205 -10.51 7.64 25.26
CA ASP A 205 -10.21 6.34 25.90
C ASP A 205 -11.26 5.96 26.97
N GLY A 206 -12.49 6.47 26.88
CA GLY A 206 -13.50 6.40 27.96
C GLY A 206 -14.01 4.98 28.28
N ASP A 207 -14.76 4.86 29.39
CA ASP A 207 -15.28 3.65 30.07
C ASP A 207 -16.05 2.65 29.17
N GLU A 208 -15.36 2.05 28.20
CA GLU A 208 -15.78 0.87 27.47
C GLU A 208 -15.21 -0.37 28.16
N GLU A 209 -15.91 -1.51 28.06
CA GLU A 209 -15.38 -2.80 28.53
C GLU A 209 -13.96 -2.97 27.97
N GLU A 210 -13.01 -3.39 28.83
CA GLU A 210 -11.63 -3.60 28.38
C GLU A 210 -11.66 -4.45 27.10
N PRO A 211 -11.20 -3.91 25.96
CA PRO A 211 -11.29 -4.63 24.71
C PRO A 211 -10.55 -5.95 24.86
N SER A 212 -11.10 -7.01 24.28
CA SER A 212 -10.45 -8.30 24.30
C SER A 212 -9.04 -8.18 23.72
N GLU A 213 -8.13 -9.05 24.12
CA GLU A 213 -6.76 -9.07 23.57
C GLU A 213 -6.76 -9.20 22.03
N ALA A 214 -7.78 -9.84 21.46
CA ALA A 214 -7.99 -9.92 20.02
C ALA A 214 -8.35 -8.56 19.40
N GLU A 215 -9.21 -7.78 20.05
CA GLU A 215 -9.59 -6.44 19.62
C GLU A 215 -8.45 -5.44 19.78
N LYS A 216 -7.73 -5.46 20.90
CA LYS A 216 -6.52 -4.63 21.10
C LYS A 216 -5.49 -4.91 20.01
N LYS A 217 -5.25 -6.19 19.71
CA LYS A 217 -4.33 -6.61 18.64
C LYS A 217 -4.78 -6.16 17.27
N LYS A 218 -6.07 -6.30 16.96
CA LYS A 218 -6.65 -5.85 15.69
C LYS A 218 -6.53 -4.34 15.55
N HIS A 219 -6.90 -3.60 16.59
CA HIS A 219 -6.80 -2.15 16.63
C HIS A 219 -5.35 -1.68 16.43
N ALA A 220 -4.39 -2.27 17.13
CA ALA A 220 -2.97 -1.95 16.96
C ALA A 220 -2.48 -2.23 15.52
N LEU A 221 -2.97 -3.32 14.90
CA LEU A 221 -2.67 -3.64 13.51
C LEU A 221 -3.27 -2.62 12.55
N ASP A 222 -4.53 -2.24 12.73
CA ASP A 222 -5.24 -1.27 11.89
C ASP A 222 -4.55 0.12 11.98
N CYS A 223 -4.22 0.56 13.20
CA CYS A 223 -3.45 1.78 13.44
C CYS A 223 -2.09 1.73 12.75
N LYS A 224 -1.37 0.60 12.81
CA LYS A 224 -0.09 0.46 12.12
C LYS A 224 -0.26 0.42 10.60
N PHE A 225 -1.34 -0.19 10.10
CA PHE A 225 -1.62 -0.32 8.68
C PHE A 225 -1.86 1.04 8.01
N TYR A 226 -2.45 2.01 8.72
CA TYR A 226 -2.56 3.40 8.24
C TYR A 226 -1.20 3.98 7.81
N TYR A 227 -0.13 3.69 8.55
CA TYR A 227 1.22 4.17 8.25
C TYR A 227 1.99 3.23 7.32
N ALA A 228 1.91 1.93 7.55
CA ALA A 228 2.73 0.93 6.87
C ALA A 228 2.16 0.45 5.52
N GLY A 229 0.83 0.44 5.42
CA GLY A 229 0.05 -0.07 4.30
C GLY A 229 0.65 -1.34 3.68
N GLY A 230 0.89 -1.32 2.37
CA GLY A 230 1.32 -2.48 1.60
C GLY A 230 2.75 -2.99 1.82
N SER A 231 3.53 -2.38 2.71
CA SER A 231 4.93 -2.72 2.97
C SER A 231 5.10 -3.51 4.27
N CYS A 232 5.42 -4.80 4.17
CA CYS A 232 5.64 -5.63 5.37
C CYS A 232 6.87 -5.18 6.17
N ARG A 233 7.81 -4.48 5.50
CA ARG A 233 8.97 -3.88 6.15
C ARG A 233 8.52 -2.72 7.06
N PHE A 234 7.61 -1.86 6.59
CA PHE A 234 7.03 -0.83 7.44
C PHE A 234 6.17 -1.41 8.56
N MET A 235 5.45 -2.50 8.29
CA MET A 235 4.57 -3.13 9.28
C MET A 235 5.35 -3.79 10.43
N PHE A 236 6.37 -4.61 10.11
CA PHE A 236 6.97 -5.53 11.08
C PHE A 236 8.41 -5.22 11.48
N LEU A 237 9.14 -4.40 10.72
CA LEU A 237 10.54 -4.09 11.03
C LEU A 237 10.71 -2.76 11.78
N TYR A 238 9.89 -1.77 11.44
CA TYR A 238 10.10 -0.40 11.86
C TYR A 238 9.05 0.10 12.84
N THR A 239 9.46 0.97 13.75
CA THR A 239 8.56 1.74 14.62
C THR A 239 7.72 2.69 13.77
N THR A 240 6.61 3.16 14.32
CA THR A 240 5.70 4.05 13.58
C THR A 240 6.38 5.36 13.24
N ASP A 241 7.21 5.87 14.14
CA ASP A 241 7.98 7.09 13.91
C ASP A 241 9.07 6.90 12.84
N GLU A 242 9.74 5.75 12.80
CA GLU A 242 10.67 5.41 11.72
C GLU A 242 9.97 5.34 10.35
N VAL A 243 8.72 4.83 10.31
CA VAL A 243 7.92 4.81 9.08
C VAL A 243 7.55 6.23 8.65
N LYS A 244 7.05 7.05 9.58
CA LYS A 244 6.70 8.46 9.32
C LYS A 244 7.91 9.23 8.78
N GLN A 245 9.06 9.14 9.46
CA GLN A 245 10.28 9.82 9.07
C GLN A 245 10.75 9.39 7.67
N ARG A 246 10.71 8.08 7.36
CA ARG A 246 11.12 7.60 6.03
C ARG A 246 10.19 8.06 4.92
N LEU A 247 8.88 8.04 5.15
CA LEU A 247 7.91 8.51 4.16
C LEU A 247 8.03 10.03 3.95
N GLN A 248 8.18 10.81 5.02
CA GLN A 248 8.41 12.25 4.93
C GLN A 248 9.71 12.58 4.20
N ASN A 249 10.85 11.97 4.61
CA ASN A 249 12.13 12.17 3.93
C ASN A 249 12.06 11.78 2.44
N ALA A 250 11.31 10.72 2.13
CA ALA A 250 11.15 10.30 0.74
C ALA A 250 10.36 11.33 -0.07
N VAL A 251 9.26 11.88 0.49
CA VAL A 251 8.49 12.97 -0.12
C VAL A 251 9.33 14.26 -0.25
N ASP A 252 10.13 14.60 0.74
CA ASP A 252 10.97 15.81 0.76
C ASP A 252 12.13 15.73 -0.23
N SER A 253 12.66 14.53 -0.47
CA SER A 253 13.74 14.30 -1.43
C SER A 253 13.34 14.49 -2.91
N ILE A 254 12.03 14.62 -3.19
CA ILE A 254 11.50 14.78 -4.53
C ILE A 254 11.56 16.25 -4.91
N ALA A 255 12.42 16.56 -5.89
CA ALA A 255 12.60 17.92 -6.38
C ALA A 255 11.34 18.49 -7.06
N ASN A 256 10.63 17.67 -7.85
CA ASN A 256 9.40 18.07 -8.52
C ASN A 256 8.22 17.29 -7.95
N LYS A 257 7.36 17.95 -7.17
CA LYS A 257 6.23 17.30 -6.51
C LYS A 257 5.19 16.74 -7.50
N ASN A 258 5.19 17.17 -8.76
CA ASN A 258 4.36 16.56 -9.82
C ASN A 258 4.73 15.08 -10.07
N ASP A 259 5.97 14.67 -9.78
CA ASP A 259 6.42 13.27 -9.90
C ASP A 259 5.59 12.32 -9.03
N LEU A 260 5.01 12.83 -7.93
CA LEU A 260 4.14 12.05 -7.05
C LEU A 260 2.91 11.50 -7.79
N ILE A 261 2.38 12.26 -8.75
CA ILE A 261 1.25 11.83 -9.56
C ILE A 261 1.73 11.05 -10.78
N LEU A 262 2.79 11.54 -11.43
CA LEU A 262 3.32 10.94 -12.65
C LEU A 262 3.67 9.47 -12.45
N TYR A 263 4.24 9.13 -11.29
CA TYR A 263 4.65 7.76 -10.97
C TYR A 263 3.50 6.75 -10.88
N CYS A 264 2.28 7.19 -10.57
CA CYS A 264 1.10 6.32 -10.59
C CYS A 264 0.79 5.74 -11.99
N SER A 265 1.29 6.36 -13.07
CA SER A 265 1.03 5.94 -14.46
C SER A 265 2.30 5.66 -15.28
N GLY A 266 3.49 5.83 -14.70
CA GLY A 266 4.76 5.88 -15.43
C GLY A 266 5.80 4.91 -14.89
N SER A 267 6.62 4.37 -15.78
CA SER A 267 7.92 3.80 -15.42
C SER A 267 8.93 4.95 -15.22
N TRP A 268 9.93 4.76 -14.34
CA TRP A 268 11.18 5.56 -14.17
C TRP A 268 11.22 6.61 -13.05
N HIS A 269 11.51 6.22 -11.80
CA HIS A 269 11.91 7.22 -10.80
C HIS A 269 12.97 6.66 -9.83
N ARG A 270 13.66 7.57 -9.12
CA ARG A 270 14.72 7.25 -8.14
C ARG A 270 14.18 6.27 -7.09
N ASP A 271 15.04 5.40 -6.55
CA ASP A 271 14.64 4.37 -5.58
C ASP A 271 13.88 4.90 -4.36
N THR A 272 14.13 6.16 -3.99
CA THR A 272 13.43 6.82 -2.89
C THR A 272 11.93 6.95 -3.17
N ILE A 273 11.53 7.26 -4.40
CA ILE A 273 10.13 7.34 -4.82
C ILE A 273 9.47 5.97 -4.70
N ASN A 274 10.16 4.88 -5.05
CA ASN A 274 9.59 3.51 -4.99
C ASN A 274 9.10 3.12 -3.58
N THR A 275 9.66 3.73 -2.53
CA THR A 275 9.28 3.48 -1.14
C THR A 275 7.89 4.06 -0.79
N LEU A 276 7.42 5.04 -1.56
CA LEU A 276 6.14 5.72 -1.36
C LEU A 276 4.95 5.00 -1.99
N TYR A 277 5.16 3.91 -2.74
CA TYR A 277 4.09 3.26 -3.51
C TYR A 277 3.98 1.76 -3.24
N GLY A 278 2.76 1.27 -3.33
CA GLY A 278 2.37 -0.14 -3.42
C GLY A 278 1.95 -0.53 -4.84
N LYS A 279 1.69 -1.82 -5.05
CA LYS A 279 1.21 -2.37 -6.33
C LYS A 279 0.09 -3.36 -6.11
N ALA A 280 -1.04 -3.15 -6.79
CA ALA A 280 -2.23 -3.97 -6.65
C ALA A 280 -2.19 -5.19 -7.58
N ASP A 281 -2.87 -6.27 -7.17
CA ASP A 281 -3.06 -7.47 -7.99
C ASP A 281 -3.92 -7.17 -9.24
N GLY A 282 -3.89 -8.03 -10.25
CA GLY A 282 -4.81 -7.96 -11.40
C GLY A 282 -4.52 -6.87 -12.44
N GLY A 283 -3.30 -6.34 -12.47
CA GLY A 283 -2.91 -5.28 -13.44
C GLY A 283 -3.25 -3.86 -12.98
N GLY A 284 -3.65 -3.69 -11.72
CA GLY A 284 -3.77 -2.38 -11.09
C GLY A 284 -2.44 -1.61 -11.10
N GLY A 285 -2.55 -0.29 -11.20
CA GLY A 285 -1.39 0.61 -11.22
C GLY A 285 -0.71 0.74 -9.85
N LEU A 286 0.22 1.69 -9.76
CA LEU A 286 0.92 1.99 -8.50
C LEU A 286 0.09 2.95 -7.65
N PHE A 287 -0.15 2.59 -6.40
CA PHE A 287 -0.92 3.39 -5.44
C PHE A 287 -0.03 3.85 -4.29
N PRO A 288 -0.37 4.92 -3.54
CA PRO A 288 0.38 5.31 -2.34
C PRO A 288 0.53 4.11 -1.41
N VAL A 289 1.73 3.85 -0.88
CA VAL A 289 2.01 2.62 -0.12
C VAL A 289 1.10 2.46 1.09
N SER A 290 0.61 3.56 1.66
CA SER A 290 -0.28 3.64 2.81
C SER A 290 -1.14 4.90 2.80
N SER A 291 -2.18 4.95 3.63
CA SER A 291 -3.02 6.16 3.80
C SER A 291 -2.21 7.35 4.29
N TYR A 292 -1.23 7.15 5.18
CA TYR A 292 -0.32 8.21 5.58
C TYR A 292 0.54 8.73 4.41
N ALA A 293 1.01 7.85 3.52
CA ALA A 293 1.71 8.30 2.32
C ALA A 293 0.79 9.15 1.43
N ALA A 294 -0.48 8.75 1.26
CA ALA A 294 -1.48 9.55 0.55
C ALA A 294 -1.71 10.91 1.22
N SER A 295 -1.80 10.97 2.56
CA SER A 295 -1.96 12.23 3.29
C SER A 295 -0.73 13.15 3.14
N LEU A 296 0.48 12.58 3.09
CA LEU A 296 1.68 13.37 2.80
C LEU A 296 1.63 13.94 1.39
N PHE A 297 1.22 13.13 0.41
CA PHE A 297 1.11 13.63 -0.95
C PHE A 297 0.06 14.74 -1.05
N ALA A 298 -1.08 14.59 -0.36
CA ALA A 298 -2.13 15.59 -0.24
C ALA A 298 -1.61 16.89 0.38
N LYS A 299 -0.82 16.79 1.46
CA LYS A 299 -0.17 17.93 2.11
C LYS A 299 0.75 18.69 1.16
N GLU A 300 1.52 18.00 0.33
CA GLU A 300 2.39 18.60 -0.67
C GLU A 300 1.65 19.08 -1.94
N SER A 301 0.36 18.77 -2.09
CA SER A 301 -0.39 19.07 -3.32
C SER A 301 -0.66 20.57 -3.48
N GLY A 302 0.12 21.26 -4.32
CA GLY A 302 -0.21 22.61 -4.78
C GLY A 302 -1.41 22.61 -5.74
N ALA A 303 -1.89 23.81 -6.12
CA ALA A 303 -2.96 23.96 -7.11
C ALA A 303 -2.66 23.22 -8.43
N ASP A 304 -1.39 23.20 -8.85
CA ASP A 304 -0.93 22.48 -10.04
C ASP A 304 -1.09 20.95 -9.91
N ILE A 305 -0.78 20.39 -8.74
CA ILE A 305 -0.91 18.95 -8.43
C ILE A 305 -2.37 18.54 -8.36
N ILE A 306 -3.22 19.36 -7.74
CA ILE A 306 -4.67 19.15 -7.71
C ILE A 306 -5.24 19.13 -9.14
N THR A 307 -4.82 20.09 -9.98
CA THR A 307 -5.23 20.16 -11.39
C THR A 307 -4.75 18.94 -12.18
N LEU A 308 -3.51 18.49 -11.94
CA LEU A 308 -2.96 17.30 -12.58
C LEU A 308 -3.71 16.02 -12.13
N LEU A 309 -4.02 15.87 -10.84
CA LEU A 309 -4.84 14.75 -10.32
C LEU A 309 -6.21 14.70 -11.00
N ALA A 310 -6.91 15.84 -11.07
CA ALA A 310 -8.20 15.94 -11.73
C ALA A 310 -8.12 15.57 -13.23
N SER A 311 -7.14 16.11 -13.95
CA SER A 311 -6.89 15.76 -15.36
C SER A 311 -6.60 14.26 -15.55
N ARG A 312 -5.84 13.65 -14.62
CA ARG A 312 -5.53 12.22 -14.65
C ARG A 312 -6.74 11.35 -14.35
N LEU A 313 -7.57 11.71 -13.39
CA LEU A 313 -8.81 10.98 -13.12
C LEU A 313 -9.72 10.98 -14.36
N ASN A 314 -9.76 12.08 -15.11
CA ASN A 314 -10.56 12.18 -16.33
C ASN A 314 -10.00 11.36 -17.50
N THR A 315 -8.69 11.07 -17.52
CA THR A 315 -8.03 10.39 -18.64
C THR A 315 -7.61 8.95 -18.34
N SER A 316 -7.59 8.56 -17.06
CA SER A 316 -7.19 7.23 -16.62
C SER A 316 -8.16 6.16 -17.10
N LYS A 317 -7.59 5.09 -17.68
CA LYS A 317 -8.28 3.86 -18.05
C LYS A 317 -7.98 2.71 -17.08
N ASN A 318 -7.42 3.00 -15.90
CA ASN A 318 -7.09 2.00 -14.90
C ASN A 318 -8.04 2.15 -13.70
N PRO A 319 -9.16 1.41 -13.69
CA PRO A 319 -10.15 1.52 -12.64
C PRO A 319 -9.50 1.36 -11.26
N ALA A 320 -8.61 0.39 -11.07
CA ALA A 320 -7.99 0.10 -9.77
C ALA A 320 -7.27 1.31 -9.13
N MET A 321 -6.74 2.21 -9.95
CA MET A 321 -6.06 3.42 -9.51
C MET A 321 -6.98 4.61 -9.29
N ASP A 322 -8.12 4.63 -9.96
CA ASP A 322 -9.01 5.77 -9.97
C ASP A 322 -9.61 6.08 -8.60
N GLY A 323 -9.95 5.06 -7.82
CA GLY A 323 -10.53 5.24 -6.48
C GLY A 323 -9.54 5.90 -5.54
N HIS A 324 -8.32 5.39 -5.48
CA HIS A 324 -7.25 5.97 -4.66
C HIS A 324 -6.85 7.37 -5.11
N LEU A 325 -6.81 7.63 -6.43
CA LEU A 325 -6.55 8.97 -6.95
C LEU A 325 -7.70 9.94 -6.62
N MET A 326 -8.94 9.46 -6.59
CA MET A 326 -10.13 10.28 -6.29
C MET A 326 -10.23 10.60 -4.80
N GLU A 327 -10.01 9.60 -3.94
CA GLU A 327 -9.89 9.78 -2.49
C GLU A 327 -8.75 10.76 -2.17
N TRP A 328 -7.58 10.58 -2.80
CA TRP A 328 -6.46 11.49 -2.62
C TRP A 328 -6.77 12.91 -3.15
N LEU A 329 -7.36 13.06 -4.34
CA LEU A 329 -7.78 14.36 -4.85
C LEU A 329 -8.74 15.07 -3.88
N PHE A 330 -9.71 14.34 -3.33
CA PHE A 330 -10.66 14.84 -2.35
C PHE A 330 -9.94 15.33 -1.09
N LEU A 331 -9.17 14.47 -0.43
CA LEU A 331 -8.45 14.77 0.81
C LEU A 331 -7.37 15.85 0.63
N ALA A 332 -6.81 16.00 -0.57
CA ALA A 332 -5.88 17.07 -0.91
C ALA A 332 -6.57 18.42 -1.14
N SER A 333 -7.82 18.41 -1.62
CA SER A 333 -8.55 19.61 -1.99
C SER A 333 -9.24 20.26 -0.80
N VAL A 334 -9.94 19.49 0.04
CA VAL A 334 -10.79 20.04 1.12
C VAL A 334 -10.05 20.89 2.17
N PRO A 335 -8.75 20.69 2.48
CA PRO A 335 -8.04 21.58 3.40
C PRO A 335 -7.54 22.88 2.75
N LYS A 336 -7.56 22.97 1.41
CA LYS A 336 -6.84 24.00 0.64
C LYS A 336 -7.75 24.93 -0.14
N ARG A 337 -8.96 24.47 -0.46
CA ARG A 337 -9.98 25.24 -1.17
C ARG A 337 -11.36 24.75 -0.79
N ALA A 338 -12.36 25.60 -1.00
CA ALA A 338 -13.74 25.15 -1.09
C ALA A 338 -13.84 24.16 -2.27
N VAL A 339 -14.37 22.97 -2.00
CA VAL A 339 -14.57 21.95 -3.03
C VAL A 339 -16.01 22.05 -3.50
N GLU A 340 -16.17 22.45 -4.75
CA GLU A 340 -17.46 22.48 -5.42
C GLU A 340 -17.83 21.09 -5.93
N LEU A 341 -18.99 20.63 -5.50
CA LEU A 341 -19.65 19.43 -5.95
C LEU A 341 -20.76 19.84 -6.92
N VAL A 342 -20.67 19.41 -8.19
CA VAL A 342 -21.69 19.66 -9.22
C VAL A 342 -22.69 18.49 -9.33
N GLY A 343 -23.86 18.63 -8.71
CA GLY A 343 -24.94 17.65 -8.75
C GLY A 343 -25.90 17.81 -9.94
N ASP A 344 -27.07 17.15 -9.84
CA ASP A 344 -28.05 17.09 -10.93
C ASP A 344 -28.56 18.50 -11.26
N ASN A 345 -28.79 18.76 -12.54
CA ASN A 345 -29.23 20.08 -13.06
C ASN A 345 -28.23 21.23 -12.83
N GLY A 346 -26.96 20.94 -12.52
CA GLY A 346 -25.92 21.95 -12.33
C GLY A 346 -25.98 22.65 -10.97
N VAL A 347 -26.65 22.03 -9.98
CA VAL A 347 -26.59 22.49 -8.58
C VAL A 347 -25.15 22.36 -8.10
N ILE A 348 -24.60 23.45 -7.55
CA ILE A 348 -23.25 23.47 -7.00
C ILE A 348 -23.37 23.52 -5.47
N ASP A 349 -22.86 22.49 -4.81
CA ASP A 349 -22.69 22.45 -3.36
C ASP A 349 -21.22 22.70 -3.01
N GLU A 350 -20.96 23.71 -2.20
CA GLU A 350 -19.61 23.99 -1.70
C GLU A 350 -19.36 23.24 -0.38
N LEU A 351 -18.39 22.34 -0.40
CA LEU A 351 -17.95 21.64 0.79
C LEU A 351 -17.10 22.54 1.71
N PRO A 352 -17.22 22.39 3.04
CA PRO A 352 -16.41 23.14 3.99
C PRO A 352 -14.90 22.98 3.77
N MET A 353 -14.19 24.11 3.64
CA MET A 353 -12.73 24.11 3.64
C MET A 353 -12.23 23.91 5.08
N ALA A 354 -11.70 22.73 5.38
CA ALA A 354 -11.39 22.33 6.75
C ALA A 354 -10.24 21.32 6.84
N PRO A 355 -9.51 21.27 7.98
CA PRO A 355 -8.46 20.27 8.18
C PRO A 355 -9.04 18.85 8.21
N VAL A 356 -8.20 17.86 7.88
CA VAL A 356 -8.54 16.43 7.92
C VAL A 356 -7.85 15.76 9.10
N PHE A 357 -8.61 15.03 9.89
CA PHE A 357 -8.15 14.17 10.98
C PHE A 357 -8.57 12.71 10.75
N SER A 358 -8.03 11.79 11.54
CA SER A 358 -8.41 10.38 11.50
C SER A 358 -9.32 10.05 12.68
N PHE A 359 -10.23 9.10 12.51
CA PHE A 359 -11.07 8.62 13.61
C PHE A 359 -11.43 7.14 13.47
N ASP A 360 -11.67 6.48 14.59
CA ASP A 360 -12.26 5.15 14.64
C ASP A 360 -13.79 5.29 14.79
N PRO A 361 -14.58 4.91 13.76
CA PRO A 361 -16.03 4.97 13.84
C PRO A 361 -16.63 4.14 14.96
N LYS A 362 -15.90 3.16 15.51
CA LYS A 362 -16.39 2.29 16.58
C LYS A 362 -16.26 2.92 17.96
N LYS A 363 -15.34 3.85 18.16
CA LYS A 363 -15.10 4.49 19.45
C LYS A 363 -15.91 5.78 19.60
N ARG A 364 -16.15 6.21 20.84
CA ARG A 364 -16.79 7.51 21.16
C ARG A 364 -15.91 8.68 20.74
N PHE A 365 -16.52 9.83 20.47
CA PHE A 365 -15.77 11.08 20.28
C PHE A 365 -15.29 11.61 21.63
N GLY A 366 -14.03 12.04 21.67
CA GLY A 366 -13.47 12.74 22.81
C GLY A 366 -13.95 14.18 22.86
N VAL A 367 -14.19 14.68 24.07
CA VAL A 367 -14.69 16.03 24.31
C VAL A 367 -13.62 16.81 25.08
N ARG A 368 -13.24 17.99 24.58
CA ARG A 368 -12.27 18.86 25.24
C ARG A 368 -12.86 20.25 25.42
N ASN A 369 -12.87 20.74 26.65
CA ASN A 369 -13.44 22.05 27.02
C ASN A 369 -14.89 22.21 26.53
N GLY A 370 -15.69 21.14 26.65
CA GLY A 370 -17.10 21.14 26.23
C GLY A 370 -17.33 21.14 24.72
N ARG A 371 -16.29 20.95 23.88
CA ARG A 371 -16.41 20.78 22.43
C ARG A 371 -15.94 19.40 22.00
N ILE A 372 -16.62 18.86 21.00
CA ILE A 372 -16.22 17.57 20.42
C ILE A 372 -14.91 17.76 19.66
N LYS A 373 -13.91 16.90 19.90
CA LYS A 373 -12.66 16.89 19.13
C LYS A 373 -12.99 16.68 17.65
N GLY A 374 -12.40 17.50 16.79
CA GLY A 374 -12.68 17.47 15.35
C GLY A 374 -13.87 18.32 14.90
N ASN A 375 -14.51 19.09 15.80
CA ASN A 375 -15.52 20.07 15.41
C ASN A 375 -15.00 20.99 14.29
N LYS A 376 -15.81 21.20 13.24
CA LYS A 376 -15.48 21.93 12.01
C LYS A 376 -14.30 21.35 11.24
N SER A 377 -14.16 20.02 11.24
CA SER A 377 -13.08 19.30 10.57
C SER A 377 -13.60 18.09 9.80
N TRP A 378 -12.87 17.69 8.76
CA TRP A 378 -13.07 16.42 8.08
C TRP A 378 -12.42 15.29 8.86
N LEU A 379 -13.08 14.14 8.95
CA LEU A 379 -12.60 12.94 9.61
C LEU A 379 -12.59 11.77 8.63
N GLN A 380 -11.44 11.12 8.48
CA GLN A 380 -11.26 9.93 7.67
C GLN A 380 -11.28 8.66 8.55
N PRO A 381 -12.11 7.65 8.24
CA PRO A 381 -12.12 6.39 8.97
C PRO A 381 -10.78 5.66 8.90
N VAL A 382 -10.36 5.05 10.00
CA VAL A 382 -9.08 4.29 10.07
C VAL A 382 -9.15 2.92 9.39
N ALA A 383 -10.35 2.34 9.27
CA ALA A 383 -10.56 1.03 8.68
C ALA A 383 -11.27 1.14 7.31
N TRP A 384 -10.65 0.57 6.28
CA TRP A 384 -11.09 0.59 4.88
C TRP A 384 -12.40 -0.16 4.58
N ASN A 385 -13.05 -0.77 5.59
CA ASN A 385 -14.23 -1.61 5.40
C ASN A 385 -15.34 -1.44 6.45
N GLN A 386 -15.34 -0.35 7.23
CA GLN A 386 -16.22 -0.23 8.40
C GLN A 386 -17.30 0.84 8.35
N GLY A 387 -17.34 1.67 7.31
CA GLY A 387 -18.41 2.65 7.17
C GLY A 387 -18.68 2.89 5.71
N GLY A 388 -19.94 2.96 5.30
CA GLY A 388 -20.31 3.29 3.92
C GLY A 388 -19.96 4.73 3.51
N TYR A 389 -18.81 5.26 3.93
CA TYR A 389 -18.31 6.60 3.68
C TYR A 389 -16.77 6.61 3.85
N ASP A 390 -16.11 7.50 3.12
CA ASP A 390 -14.65 7.70 3.14
C ASP A 390 -14.23 8.94 3.96
N ALA A 391 -15.16 9.89 4.18
CA ALA A 391 -14.95 11.02 5.07
C ALA A 391 -16.25 11.48 5.73
N VAL A 392 -16.16 12.05 6.92
CA VAL A 392 -17.26 12.74 7.61
C VAL A 392 -16.82 14.12 8.09
N TYR A 393 -17.59 15.15 7.84
CA TYR A 393 -17.45 16.47 8.44
C TYR A 393 -18.60 16.70 9.40
N PHE A 394 -18.34 17.40 10.49
CA PHE A 394 -19.41 17.88 11.36
C PHE A 394 -19.09 19.27 11.92
N ASP A 395 -20.13 20.07 12.11
CA ASP A 395 -20.05 21.35 12.80
C ASP A 395 -21.12 21.41 13.90
N GLU A 396 -20.61 21.40 15.13
CA GLU A 396 -21.38 21.35 16.37
C GLU A 396 -22.23 22.60 16.56
N ASP A 397 -21.76 23.76 16.10
CA ASP A 397 -22.45 25.04 16.29
C ASP A 397 -23.72 25.10 15.42
N ASN A 398 -23.66 24.53 14.22
CA ASN A 398 -24.76 24.52 13.25
C ASN A 398 -25.57 23.22 13.27
N GLY A 399 -25.07 22.17 13.91
CA GLY A 399 -25.73 20.86 13.98
C GLY A 399 -25.74 20.10 12.66
N ASN A 400 -24.78 20.38 11.77
CA ASN A 400 -24.68 19.77 10.44
C ASN A 400 -23.63 18.65 10.42
N VAL A 401 -23.97 17.55 9.76
CA VAL A 401 -23.07 16.42 9.51
C VAL A 401 -23.10 16.08 8.03
N ILE A 402 -21.93 16.00 7.41
CA ILE A 402 -21.74 15.71 5.99
C ILE A 402 -20.92 14.43 5.88
N PHE A 403 -21.44 13.43 5.16
CA PHE A 403 -20.70 12.24 4.80
C PHE A 403 -20.35 12.26 3.31
N ILE A 404 -19.13 11.83 3.00
CA ILE A 404 -18.63 11.68 1.64
C ILE A 404 -18.32 10.21 1.43
N GLN A 405 -18.91 9.62 0.39
CA GLN A 405 -18.46 8.34 -0.15
C GLN A 405 -17.98 8.52 -1.58
N VAL A 406 -16.70 8.25 -1.79
CA VAL A 406 -16.03 8.32 -3.09
C VAL A 406 -16.17 6.94 -3.75
N THR A 407 -17.03 6.84 -4.76
CA THR A 407 -17.32 5.54 -5.40
C THR A 407 -16.93 5.50 -6.87
N ARG A 408 -16.44 4.32 -7.29
CA ARG A 408 -16.13 3.98 -8.69
C ARG A 408 -17.22 3.16 -9.35
N SER A 409 -18.12 2.59 -8.55
CA SER A 409 -19.14 1.67 -9.04
C SER A 409 -20.31 2.48 -9.56
N ASP A 410 -20.73 2.19 -10.78
CA ASP A 410 -21.97 2.72 -11.36
C ASP A 410 -23.19 2.28 -10.53
N THR A 411 -23.03 1.28 -9.65
CA THR A 411 -24.08 0.81 -8.77
C THR A 411 -23.59 0.66 -7.34
N HIS A 412 -24.28 1.25 -6.36
CA HIS A 412 -23.89 1.17 -4.96
C HIS A 412 -25.02 0.64 -4.07
N SER A 413 -24.65 -0.09 -3.03
CA SER A 413 -25.56 -0.43 -1.92
C SER A 413 -25.38 0.59 -0.80
N PHE A 414 -26.45 1.25 -0.38
CA PHE A 414 -26.43 2.25 0.66
C PHE A 414 -26.90 1.63 1.99
N LYS A 415 -25.96 1.47 2.93
CA LYS A 415 -26.21 0.83 4.23
C LYS A 415 -26.25 1.88 5.34
N MET A 416 -27.44 2.35 5.71
CA MET A 416 -27.60 3.50 6.61
C MET A 416 -27.06 3.25 8.02
N ARG A 417 -27.01 2.00 8.48
CA ARG A 417 -26.49 1.67 9.83
C ARG A 417 -25.13 2.28 10.15
N PHE A 418 -24.24 2.35 9.16
CA PHE A 418 -22.90 2.88 9.37
C PHE A 418 -22.90 4.38 9.67
N PHE A 419 -23.78 5.12 9.01
CA PHE A 419 -23.96 6.55 9.21
C PHE A 419 -24.65 6.81 10.55
N PHE A 420 -25.71 6.04 10.83
CA PHE A 420 -26.43 6.03 12.10
C PHE A 420 -25.48 5.87 13.29
N GLU A 421 -24.55 4.92 13.22
CA GLU A 421 -23.59 4.65 14.29
C GLU A 421 -22.68 5.83 14.61
N VAL A 422 -22.33 6.68 13.64
CA VAL A 422 -21.54 7.90 13.88
C VAL A 422 -22.42 9.00 14.46
N LEU A 423 -23.60 9.21 13.87
CA LEU A 423 -24.55 10.23 14.33
C LEU A 423 -24.99 10.00 15.78
N LEU A 424 -25.23 8.74 16.15
CA LEU A 424 -25.55 8.37 17.54
C LEU A 424 -24.40 8.76 18.48
N LYS A 425 -23.15 8.55 18.08
CA LYS A 425 -21.99 8.91 18.90
C LYS A 425 -21.80 10.43 19.02
N LEU A 426 -22.09 11.18 17.96
CA LEU A 426 -22.11 12.64 18.01
C LEU A 426 -23.21 13.15 18.98
N GLN A 427 -24.41 12.58 18.92
CA GLN A 427 -25.47 12.88 19.90
C GLN A 427 -25.09 12.52 21.33
N MET A 428 -24.47 11.35 21.55
CA MET A 428 -23.95 10.94 22.86
C MET A 428 -22.86 11.88 23.39
N ALA A 429 -22.13 12.55 22.49
CA ALA A 429 -21.18 13.61 22.81
C ALA A 429 -21.84 15.00 22.93
N ASN A 430 -23.17 15.06 23.11
CA ASN A 430 -24.01 16.25 23.25
C ASN A 430 -24.13 17.16 22.02
N MET A 431 -23.85 16.66 20.81
CA MET A 431 -24.17 17.41 19.59
C MET A 431 -25.68 17.34 19.29
N GLU A 432 -26.32 18.50 19.13
CA GLU A 432 -27.63 18.59 18.50
C GLU A 432 -27.49 18.44 16.98
N ILE A 433 -28.04 17.37 16.40
CA ILE A 433 -27.98 17.12 14.95
C ILE A 433 -29.26 17.65 14.31
N LYS A 434 -29.10 18.59 13.39
CA LYS A 434 -30.18 19.28 12.66
C LYS A 434 -30.23 18.85 11.21
N THR A 435 -29.08 18.63 10.58
CA THR A 435 -28.98 18.27 9.18
C THR A 435 -27.97 17.16 8.95
N VAL A 436 -28.36 16.18 8.13
CA VAL A 436 -27.48 15.09 7.68
C VAL A 436 -27.45 15.08 6.17
N GLU A 437 -26.27 15.25 5.59
CA GLU A 437 -26.03 15.18 4.15
C GLU A 437 -25.12 14.01 3.83
N VAL A 438 -25.45 13.27 2.76
CA VAL A 438 -24.62 12.16 2.26
C VAL A 438 -24.39 12.38 0.78
N TYR A 439 -23.13 12.59 0.40
CA TYR A 439 -22.72 12.75 -0.99
C TYR A 439 -22.05 11.48 -1.49
N PHE A 440 -22.45 11.04 -2.67
CA PHE A 440 -21.76 9.99 -3.42
C PHE A 440 -20.98 10.67 -4.53
N VAL A 441 -19.67 10.79 -4.33
CA VAL A 441 -18.78 11.46 -5.26
C VAL A 441 -18.32 10.46 -6.31
N VAL A 442 -18.61 10.77 -7.57
CA VAL A 442 -18.31 9.94 -8.74
C VAL A 442 -17.52 10.74 -9.77
N LYS A 443 -16.93 10.04 -10.76
CA LYS A 443 -16.36 10.75 -11.91
C LYS A 443 -17.48 11.36 -12.75
N SER A 444 -17.28 12.57 -13.27
CA SER A 444 -18.21 13.23 -14.18
C SER A 444 -18.63 12.34 -15.38
N ALA A 445 -17.71 11.53 -15.92
CA ALA A 445 -18.02 10.59 -17.00
C ALA A 445 -18.92 9.40 -16.57
N GLN A 446 -18.92 9.05 -15.29
CA GLN A 446 -19.73 7.96 -14.71
C GLN A 446 -21.03 8.45 -14.08
N TYR A 447 -21.11 9.76 -13.83
CA TYR A 447 -22.24 10.43 -13.21
C TYR A 447 -23.60 9.97 -13.74
N LEU A 448 -23.78 10.02 -15.06
CA LEU A 448 -25.04 9.66 -15.73
C LEU A 448 -25.42 8.18 -15.58
N ASN A 449 -24.47 7.32 -15.22
CA ASN A 449 -24.67 5.89 -15.06
C ASN A 449 -24.80 5.47 -13.59
N PHE A 450 -24.51 6.36 -12.64
CA PHE A 450 -24.51 6.05 -11.22
C PHE A 450 -25.94 5.83 -10.70
N LYS A 451 -26.15 4.74 -9.96
CA LYS A 451 -27.43 4.38 -9.36
C LYS A 451 -27.25 3.74 -7.98
N ILE A 452 -28.24 3.92 -7.13
CA ILE A 452 -28.30 3.20 -5.85
C ILE A 452 -29.22 2.01 -6.04
N ASN A 453 -28.61 0.83 -6.19
CA ASN A 453 -29.35 -0.39 -6.46
C ASN A 453 -30.12 -0.91 -5.23
N HIS A 454 -29.56 -0.71 -4.04
CA HIS A 454 -30.13 -1.26 -2.81
C HIS A 454 -29.91 -0.31 -1.64
N ILE A 455 -30.93 -0.17 -0.79
CA ILE A 455 -30.89 0.63 0.43
C ILE A 455 -31.27 -0.29 1.60
N ASP A 456 -30.29 -0.56 2.45
CA ASP A 456 -30.43 -1.29 3.72
C ASP A 456 -30.72 -0.32 4.87
N ASP A 457 -31.40 -0.81 5.90
CA ASP A 457 -31.67 -0.10 7.15
C ASP A 457 -32.42 1.22 6.95
N ARG A 458 -33.44 1.19 6.09
CA ARG A 458 -34.30 2.34 5.78
C ARG A 458 -34.84 2.96 7.07
N ASP A 459 -34.96 4.28 7.04
CA ASP A 459 -35.49 5.13 8.11
C ASP A 459 -34.58 5.35 9.33
N LEU A 460 -33.42 4.70 9.44
CA LEU A 460 -32.51 4.95 10.58
C LEU A 460 -32.08 6.42 10.69
N LEU A 461 -31.88 7.10 9.57
CA LEU A 461 -31.46 8.50 9.55
C LEU A 461 -32.59 9.49 9.86
N CYS A 462 -33.86 9.07 9.77
CA CYS A 462 -35.02 9.90 10.11
C CYS A 462 -35.02 10.37 11.57
N ASN A 463 -34.35 9.64 12.45
CA ASN A 463 -34.21 9.98 13.87
C ASN A 463 -33.34 11.23 14.10
N PHE A 464 -32.52 11.60 13.11
CA PHE A 464 -31.61 12.74 13.20
C PHE A 464 -32.03 13.88 12.27
N ASP A 465 -32.62 13.55 11.12
CA ASP A 465 -33.05 14.54 10.15
C ASP A 465 -34.32 14.05 9.44
N ALA A 466 -35.43 14.75 9.69
CA ALA A 466 -36.75 14.39 9.19
C ALA A 466 -36.88 14.44 7.65
N ARG A 467 -35.88 14.99 6.94
CA ARG A 467 -35.79 14.98 5.47
C ARG A 467 -35.48 13.59 4.90
N TRP A 468 -35.00 12.65 5.72
CA TRP A 468 -34.65 11.29 5.29
C TRP A 468 -35.84 10.33 5.16
N LYS A 469 -37.09 10.81 5.20
CA LYS A 469 -38.29 9.97 5.05
C LYS A 469 -38.38 9.41 3.64
N GLN A 470 -38.33 8.09 3.50
CA GLN A 470 -38.37 7.39 2.21
C GLN A 470 -37.30 7.95 1.23
N PRO A 471 -36.00 7.74 1.49
CA PRO A 471 -34.97 8.22 0.60
C PRO A 471 -35.05 7.43 -0.71
N GLU A 472 -35.79 7.97 -1.67
CA GLU A 472 -35.65 7.63 -3.08
C GLU A 472 -34.30 8.15 -3.57
N GLU A 473 -33.80 7.63 -4.71
CA GLU A 473 -32.53 8.03 -5.36
C GLU A 473 -32.31 9.57 -5.39
N LYS A 474 -33.41 10.33 -5.36
CA LYS A 474 -33.51 11.81 -5.32
C LYS A 474 -32.91 12.49 -4.08
N HIS A 475 -32.67 11.77 -2.97
CA HIS A 475 -32.09 12.33 -1.74
C HIS A 475 -30.57 12.12 -1.63
N VAL A 476 -30.03 11.28 -2.50
CA VAL A 476 -28.59 11.16 -2.64
C VAL A 476 -28.15 12.11 -3.72
N LYS A 477 -27.41 13.14 -3.33
CA LYS A 477 -26.66 13.94 -4.27
C LYS A 477 -25.53 13.05 -4.79
N SER A 478 -25.77 12.37 -5.92
CA SER A 478 -24.68 11.97 -6.79
C SER A 478 -24.06 13.24 -7.33
N VAL A 479 -22.73 13.31 -7.28
CA VAL A 479 -21.95 14.48 -7.71
C VAL A 479 -20.66 14.03 -8.37
#